data_AF-A0A7S2AMY1-F1
#
_entry.id   AF-A0A7S2AMY1-F1
#
_cell.length_a   1.000
_cell.length_b   1.000
_cell.length_c   1.000
_cell.angle_alpha   90.00
_cell.angle_beta   90.00
_cell.angle_gamma   90.00
#
_symmetry.space_group_name_H-M   'P 1'
#
loop_
_entity.id
_entity.type
_entity.pdbx_description
1 polymer ?
#
loop_
_entity_poly.entity_id
_entity_poly.type
_entity_poly.pdbx_seq_one_letter_code
_entity_poly.pdbx_strand_id
1 'polypeptide(L)'
;MNRIFGKKKPTAPAPSLSDASGRIDQRVSAVDGKIAKLDAELRKYKEQLKKAKGPTAANIKRRAMDTLKRKKMYEQQRDQMAGQAFNIEQTSFAIDSIKDTQTTVAAMKVAASTLKAETKKLNIDSIEDTQDDLGDMMEDMNEINEMMGRSYGVPDEMDEEDLDAELACLDDELEGIEAGEEAEASYLGPAGLPVEPSAEPAGANPSAALPADGGGMDDFGLPVAPAQTT
;
A
#
# COMPACT_ATOMS: atom_id res chain seq x y z
N MET A 1 -27.49 -51.52 20.58
CA MET A 1 -27.83 -50.91 19.27
C MET A 1 -26.91 -49.72 19.04
N ASN A 2 -25.85 -49.91 18.25
CA ASN A 2 -24.91 -48.84 17.91
C ASN A 2 -25.46 -48.03 16.74
N ARG A 3 -25.66 -46.73 16.94
CA ARG A 3 -26.07 -45.78 15.90
C ARG A 3 -24.90 -45.57 14.92
N ILE A 4 -24.88 -46.37 13.85
CA ILE A 4 -23.87 -46.32 12.76
C ILE A 4 -24.30 -45.40 11.61
N PHE A 5 -25.49 -44.81 11.65
CA PHE A 5 -25.93 -43.86 10.61
C PHE A 5 -26.02 -42.44 11.16
N GLY A 6 -25.08 -41.58 10.73
CA GLY A 6 -25.29 -40.12 10.79
C GLY A 6 -24.26 -39.27 11.52
N LYS A 7 -22.95 -39.54 11.41
CA LYS A 7 -21.99 -38.42 11.59
C LYS A 7 -22.20 -37.47 10.42
N LYS A 8 -22.71 -36.25 10.68
CA LYS A 8 -22.76 -35.17 9.69
C LYS A 8 -21.36 -35.05 9.08
N LYS A 9 -21.26 -35.26 7.76
CA LYS A 9 -20.04 -35.00 7.00
C LYS A 9 -19.62 -33.56 7.33
N PRO A 10 -18.34 -33.28 7.62
CA PRO A 10 -17.89 -31.91 7.86
C PRO A 10 -18.33 -31.07 6.67
N THR A 11 -19.24 -30.13 6.91
CA THR A 11 -19.69 -29.17 5.90
C THR A 11 -18.45 -28.40 5.48
N ALA A 12 -18.07 -28.54 4.20
CA ALA A 12 -16.98 -27.76 3.65
C ALA A 12 -17.22 -26.27 3.97
N PRO A 13 -16.18 -25.52 4.36
CA PRO A 13 -16.32 -24.09 4.62
C PRO A 13 -16.96 -23.42 3.40
N ALA A 14 -17.82 -22.44 3.66
CA ALA A 14 -18.41 -21.64 2.59
C ALA A 14 -17.27 -21.02 1.76
N PRO A 15 -17.40 -20.98 0.42
CA PRO A 15 -16.35 -20.43 -0.43
C PRO A 15 -16.08 -18.97 -0.05
N SER A 16 -14.81 -18.64 0.17
CA SER A 16 -14.38 -17.26 0.42
C SER A 16 -14.18 -16.49 -0.88
N LEU A 17 -14.12 -15.16 -0.81
CA LEU A 17 -13.73 -14.33 -1.96
C LEU A 17 -12.32 -14.67 -2.45
N SER A 18 -11.41 -15.03 -1.55
CA SER A 18 -10.06 -15.49 -1.90
C SER A 18 -10.09 -16.80 -2.68
N ASP A 19 -10.92 -17.78 -2.26
CA ASP A 19 -11.10 -19.02 -3.02
C ASP A 19 -11.69 -18.77 -4.40
N ALA A 20 -12.62 -17.81 -4.51
CA ALA A 20 -13.25 -17.44 -5.77
C ALA A 20 -12.25 -16.74 -6.72
N SER A 21 -11.46 -15.79 -6.21
CA SER A 21 -10.38 -15.12 -6.96
C SER A 21 -9.36 -16.15 -7.45
N GLY A 22 -8.82 -17.01 -6.57
CA GLY A 22 -7.84 -18.02 -6.98
C GLY A 22 -8.37 -19.01 -8.02
N ARG A 23 -9.67 -19.34 -8.01
CA ARG A 23 -10.30 -20.14 -9.07
C ARG A 23 -10.39 -19.40 -10.39
N ILE A 24 -10.66 -18.09 -10.37
CA ILE A 24 -10.66 -17.27 -11.58
C ILE A 24 -9.26 -17.22 -12.18
N ASP A 25 -8.23 -16.98 -11.38
CA ASP A 25 -6.84 -16.91 -11.85
C ASP A 25 -6.37 -18.20 -12.52
N GLN A 26 -6.71 -19.35 -11.93
CA GLN A 26 -6.44 -20.66 -12.52
C GLN A 26 -7.14 -20.83 -13.88
N ARG A 27 -8.39 -20.37 -14.00
CA ARG A 27 -9.15 -20.43 -15.25
C ARG A 27 -8.60 -19.47 -16.30
N VAL A 28 -8.23 -18.25 -15.92
CA VAL A 28 -7.57 -17.27 -16.79
C VAL A 28 -6.29 -17.87 -17.36
N SER A 29 -5.41 -18.38 -16.49
CA SER A 29 -4.17 -19.04 -16.91
C SER A 29 -4.40 -20.21 -17.88
N ALA A 30 -5.42 -21.03 -17.62
CA ALA A 30 -5.79 -22.14 -18.50
C ALA A 30 -6.31 -21.67 -19.87
N VAL A 31 -7.05 -20.56 -19.91
CA VAL A 31 -7.56 -19.95 -21.14
C VAL A 31 -6.42 -19.29 -21.93
N ASP A 32 -5.53 -18.55 -21.27
CA ASP A 32 -4.34 -17.96 -21.89
C ASP A 32 -3.43 -19.01 -22.52
N GLY A 33 -3.25 -20.16 -21.84
CA GLY A 33 -2.53 -21.30 -22.42
C GLY A 33 -3.18 -21.85 -23.70
N LYS A 34 -4.51 -21.80 -23.83
CA LYS A 34 -5.23 -22.19 -25.07
C LYS A 34 -5.06 -21.12 -26.16
N ILE A 35 -5.15 -19.84 -25.80
CA ILE A 35 -4.94 -18.71 -26.71
C ILE A 35 -3.53 -18.78 -27.32
N ALA A 36 -2.50 -18.98 -26.49
CA ALA A 36 -1.11 -19.09 -26.93
C ALA A 36 -0.88 -20.23 -27.93
N LYS A 37 -1.53 -21.39 -27.71
CA LYS A 37 -1.47 -22.53 -28.65
C LYS A 37 -2.13 -22.19 -29.99
N LEU A 38 -3.29 -21.54 -29.97
CA LEU A 38 -3.99 -21.11 -31.18
C LEU A 38 -3.19 -20.04 -31.95
N ASP A 39 -2.52 -19.13 -31.25
CA ASP A 39 -1.62 -18.14 -31.85
C ASP A 39 -0.42 -18.79 -32.55
N ALA A 40 0.19 -19.79 -31.92
CA ALA A 40 1.26 -20.56 -32.56
C ALA A 40 0.76 -21.28 -33.82
N GLU A 41 -0.46 -21.82 -33.82
CA GLU A 41 -1.09 -22.45 -35.00
C GLU A 41 -1.36 -21.40 -36.11
N LEU A 42 -1.88 -20.22 -35.76
CA LEU A 42 -2.11 -19.12 -36.70
C LEU A 42 -0.81 -18.63 -37.35
N ARG A 43 0.29 -18.53 -36.58
CA ARG A 43 1.61 -18.21 -37.12
C ARG A 43 2.05 -19.24 -38.16
N LYS A 44 1.83 -20.55 -37.91
CA LYS A 44 2.13 -21.60 -38.90
C LYS A 44 1.31 -21.47 -40.17
N TYR A 45 0.00 -21.20 -40.06
CA TYR A 45 -0.84 -20.97 -41.23
C TYR A 45 -0.43 -19.73 -42.03
N LYS A 46 0.03 -18.67 -41.35
CA LYS A 46 0.57 -17.47 -42.01
C LYS A 46 1.78 -17.82 -42.88
N GLU A 47 2.73 -18.60 -42.35
CA GLU A 47 3.90 -19.04 -43.13
C GLU A 47 3.54 -19.99 -44.28
N GLN A 48 2.57 -20.88 -44.09
CA GLN A 48 2.08 -21.76 -45.14
C GLN A 48 1.38 -20.99 -46.27
N LEU A 49 0.60 -19.95 -45.94
CA LEU A 49 -0.07 -19.09 -46.92
C LEU A 49 0.90 -18.30 -47.80
N LYS A 50 2.07 -17.91 -47.28
CA LYS A 50 3.11 -17.25 -48.10
C LYS A 50 3.61 -18.14 -49.24
N LYS A 51 3.60 -19.46 -49.04
CA LYS A 51 4.16 -20.45 -49.97
C LYS A 51 3.09 -21.14 -50.83
N ALA A 52 1.84 -21.19 -50.36
CA ALA A 52 0.75 -21.85 -51.04
C ALA A 52 0.07 -20.95 -52.10
N LYS A 53 -0.41 -21.57 -53.18
CA LYS A 53 -1.20 -20.91 -54.24
C LYS A 53 -2.45 -21.73 -54.57
N GLY A 54 -3.41 -21.11 -55.23
CA GLY A 54 -4.60 -21.79 -55.76
C GLY A 54 -5.43 -22.52 -54.68
N PRO A 55 -5.97 -23.72 -54.97
CA PRO A 55 -6.85 -24.45 -54.05
C PRO A 55 -6.24 -24.77 -52.68
N THR A 56 -4.92 -24.99 -52.61
CA THR A 56 -4.21 -25.25 -51.35
C THR A 56 -4.22 -24.02 -50.44
N ALA A 57 -4.01 -22.83 -51.00
CA ALA A 57 -4.08 -21.58 -50.24
C ALA A 57 -5.50 -21.31 -49.69
N ALA A 58 -6.53 -21.62 -50.49
CA ALA A 58 -7.93 -21.48 -50.05
C ALA A 58 -8.25 -22.39 -48.85
N ASN A 59 -7.78 -23.64 -48.88
CA ASN A 59 -7.96 -24.58 -47.77
C ASN A 59 -7.23 -24.13 -46.49
N ILE A 60 -5.99 -23.65 -46.61
CA ILE A 60 -5.23 -23.12 -45.46
C ILE A 60 -5.95 -21.88 -44.88
N LYS A 61 -6.43 -20.97 -45.74
CA LYS A 61 -7.19 -19.79 -45.30
C LYS A 61 -8.44 -20.18 -44.51
N ARG A 62 -9.19 -21.19 -44.96
CA ARG A 62 -10.37 -21.69 -44.22
C ARG A 62 -9.98 -22.18 -42.82
N ARG A 63 -8.95 -23.03 -42.72
CA ARG A 63 -8.45 -23.54 -41.43
C ARG A 63 -7.94 -22.43 -40.50
N ALA A 64 -7.25 -21.43 -41.07
CA ALA A 64 -6.80 -20.26 -40.32
C ALA A 64 -7.99 -19.46 -39.78
N MET A 65 -9.03 -19.25 -40.58
CA MET A 65 -10.26 -18.56 -40.14
C MET A 65 -10.97 -19.30 -38.99
N ASP A 66 -11.08 -20.63 -39.07
CA ASP A 66 -11.70 -21.42 -37.98
C ASP A 66 -10.86 -21.38 -36.70
N THR A 67 -9.53 -21.33 -36.83
CA THR A 67 -8.61 -21.18 -35.69
C THR A 67 -8.72 -19.79 -35.07
N LEU A 68 -8.83 -18.74 -35.89
CA LEU A 68 -9.02 -17.37 -35.43
C LEU A 68 -10.36 -17.20 -34.70
N LYS A 69 -11.44 -17.80 -35.20
CA LYS A 69 -12.75 -17.81 -34.52
C LYS A 69 -12.65 -18.45 -33.13
N ARG A 70 -11.99 -19.60 -33.02
CA ARG A 70 -11.76 -20.27 -31.73
C ARG A 70 -10.91 -19.41 -30.79
N LYS A 71 -9.88 -18.73 -31.30
CA LYS A 71 -9.06 -17.80 -30.51
C LYS A 71 -9.91 -16.67 -29.94
N LYS A 72 -10.67 -15.97 -30.78
CA LYS A 72 -11.56 -14.87 -30.36
C LYS A 72 -12.58 -15.29 -29.30
N MET A 73 -13.11 -16.51 -29.41
CA MET A 73 -14.02 -17.05 -28.40
C MET A 73 -13.34 -17.20 -27.03
N TYR A 74 -12.08 -17.66 -27.00
CA TYR A 74 -11.33 -17.76 -25.75
C TYR A 74 -10.88 -16.40 -25.21
N GLU A 75 -10.49 -15.45 -26.07
CA GLU A 75 -10.22 -14.06 -25.67
C GLU A 75 -11.45 -13.45 -24.98
N GLN A 76 -12.64 -13.61 -25.57
CA GLN A 76 -13.89 -13.16 -24.95
C GLN A 76 -14.16 -13.81 -23.59
N GLN A 77 -13.89 -15.12 -23.44
CA GLN A 77 -14.04 -15.80 -22.15
C GLN A 77 -13.05 -15.28 -21.10
N ARG A 78 -11.82 -14.99 -21.51
CA ARG A 78 -10.81 -14.38 -20.62
C ARG A 78 -11.26 -13.00 -20.17
N ASP A 79 -11.75 -12.16 -21.08
CA ASP A 79 -12.18 -10.79 -20.76
C ASP A 79 -13.41 -10.81 -19.82
N GLN A 80 -14.32 -11.77 -19.98
CA GLN A 80 -15.42 -11.99 -19.03
C GLN A 80 -14.91 -12.36 -17.63
N MET A 81 -13.88 -13.19 -17.54
CA MET A 81 -13.27 -13.57 -16.25
C MET A 81 -12.50 -12.40 -15.62
N ALA A 82 -11.86 -11.56 -16.42
CA ALA A 82 -11.23 -10.33 -15.93
C ALA A 82 -12.26 -9.40 -15.26
N GLY A 83 -13.45 -9.24 -15.87
CA GLY A 83 -14.55 -8.51 -15.23
C GLY A 83 -15.04 -9.15 -13.93
N GLN A 84 -15.05 -10.49 -13.85
CA GLN A 84 -15.39 -11.19 -12.61
C GLN A 84 -14.33 -10.99 -11.53
N ALA A 85 -13.04 -11.02 -11.89
CA ALA A 85 -11.94 -10.76 -10.97
C ALA A 85 -12.04 -9.34 -10.38
N PHE A 86 -12.26 -8.34 -11.23
CA PHE A 86 -12.45 -6.96 -10.81
C PHE A 86 -13.62 -6.81 -9.82
N ASN A 87 -14.77 -7.44 -10.09
CA ASN A 87 -15.90 -7.40 -9.16
C ASN A 87 -15.57 -8.03 -7.79
N ILE A 88 -14.76 -9.09 -7.76
CA ILE A 88 -14.31 -9.71 -6.50
C ILE A 88 -13.38 -8.77 -5.75
N GLU A 89 -12.44 -8.14 -6.44
CA GLU A 89 -11.50 -7.17 -5.86
C GLU A 89 -12.23 -5.97 -5.24
N GLN A 90 -13.16 -5.35 -5.97
CA GLN A 90 -14.01 -4.28 -5.46
C GLN A 90 -14.80 -4.72 -4.22
N THR A 91 -15.33 -5.94 -4.22
CA THR A 91 -16.06 -6.50 -3.06
C THR A 91 -15.12 -6.74 -1.88
N SER A 92 -13.90 -7.21 -2.13
CA SER A 92 -12.89 -7.39 -1.09
C SER A 92 -12.53 -6.07 -0.41
N PHE A 93 -12.28 -5.04 -1.21
CA PHE A 93 -12.01 -3.68 -0.71
C PHE A 93 -13.16 -3.16 0.16
N ALA A 94 -14.41 -3.30 -0.31
CA ALA A 94 -15.58 -2.91 0.46
C ALA A 94 -15.68 -3.66 1.81
N ILE A 95 -15.37 -4.96 1.83
CA ILE A 95 -15.36 -5.75 3.07
C ILE A 95 -14.27 -5.26 4.02
N ASP A 96 -13.08 -4.94 3.52
CA ASP A 96 -11.98 -4.47 4.37
C ASP A 96 -12.28 -3.09 4.96
N SER A 97 -12.84 -2.16 4.16
CA SER A 97 -13.35 -0.88 4.68
C SER A 97 -14.43 -1.05 5.77
N ILE A 98 -15.32 -2.04 5.61
CA ILE A 98 -16.32 -2.38 6.64
C ILE A 98 -15.64 -2.90 7.91
N LYS A 99 -14.60 -3.74 7.81
CA LYS A 99 -13.85 -4.23 8.98
C LYS A 99 -13.14 -3.10 9.71
N ASP A 100 -12.56 -2.15 8.99
CA ASP A 100 -11.92 -0.97 9.59
C ASP A 100 -12.95 -0.12 10.35
N THR A 101 -14.10 0.12 9.73
CA THR A 101 -15.23 0.82 10.38
C THR A 101 -15.68 0.07 11.64
N GLN A 102 -15.80 -1.26 11.60
CA GLN A 102 -16.14 -2.06 12.78
C GLN A 102 -15.11 -1.92 13.90
N THR A 103 -13.83 -1.88 13.55
CA THR A 103 -12.74 -1.68 14.52
C THR A 103 -12.82 -0.30 15.17
N THR A 104 -13.07 0.75 14.38
CA THR A 104 -13.30 2.11 14.89
C THR A 104 -14.50 2.15 15.83
N VAL A 105 -15.63 1.56 15.45
CA VAL A 105 -16.83 1.51 16.30
C VAL A 105 -16.57 0.74 17.59
N ALA A 106 -15.81 -0.37 17.53
CA ALA A 106 -15.42 -1.11 18.73
C ALA A 106 -14.54 -0.25 19.66
N ALA A 107 -13.57 0.49 19.11
CA ALA A 107 -12.72 1.41 19.85
C ALA A 107 -13.55 2.54 20.50
N MET A 108 -14.48 3.14 19.76
CA MET A 108 -15.40 4.17 20.29
C MET A 108 -16.25 3.62 21.44
N LYS A 109 -16.72 2.37 21.35
CA LYS A 109 -17.51 1.74 22.43
C LYS A 109 -16.68 1.53 23.69
N VAL A 110 -15.42 1.15 23.54
CA VAL A 110 -14.47 1.05 24.66
C VAL A 110 -14.22 2.43 25.26
N ALA A 111 -13.90 3.43 24.43
CA ALA A 111 -13.67 4.81 24.86
C ALA A 111 -14.88 5.39 25.60
N ALA A 112 -16.10 5.19 25.09
CA ALA A 112 -17.34 5.62 25.76
C ALA A 112 -17.55 4.94 27.12
N SER A 113 -17.18 3.66 27.23
CA SER A 113 -17.25 2.93 28.50
C SER A 113 -16.23 3.45 29.52
N THR A 114 -15.01 3.74 29.08
CA THR A 114 -13.95 4.35 29.90
C THR A 114 -14.35 5.75 30.34
N LEU A 115 -14.82 6.60 29.41
CA LEU A 115 -15.30 7.94 29.71
C LEU A 115 -16.39 7.91 30.78
N LYS A 116 -17.39 7.02 30.64
CA LYS A 116 -18.44 6.83 31.66
C LYS A 116 -17.90 6.38 33.01
N ALA A 117 -16.84 5.58 33.04
CA ALA A 117 -16.20 5.16 34.29
C ALA A 117 -15.43 6.31 34.95
N GLU A 118 -14.68 7.09 34.18
CA GLU A 118 -13.96 8.27 34.67
C GLU A 118 -14.91 9.37 35.15
N THR A 119 -16.00 9.66 34.42
CA THR A 119 -17.02 10.62 34.85
C THR A 119 -17.67 10.24 36.18
N LYS A 120 -17.81 8.93 36.48
CA LYS A 120 -18.32 8.48 37.79
C LYS A 120 -17.31 8.65 38.94
N LYS A 121 -16.02 8.76 38.63
CA LYS A 121 -14.96 9.02 39.62
C LYS A 121 -14.79 10.50 39.91
N LEU A 122 -15.26 11.37 39.01
CA LEU A 122 -15.39 12.79 39.30
C LEU A 122 -16.46 12.95 40.39
N ASN A 123 -16.05 13.36 41.59
CA ASN A 123 -16.96 13.69 42.68
C ASN A 123 -17.84 14.85 42.25
N ILE A 124 -19.15 14.61 42.06
CA ILE A 124 -20.15 15.65 41.76
C ILE A 124 -20.18 16.73 42.86
N ASP A 125 -19.85 16.37 44.11
CA ASP A 125 -19.76 17.32 45.22
C ASP A 125 -18.58 18.32 45.08
N SER A 126 -17.62 18.07 44.17
CA SER A 126 -16.54 19.00 43.83
C SER A 126 -16.82 19.77 42.53
N ILE A 127 -17.89 19.42 41.81
CA ILE A 127 -18.26 20.02 40.52
C ILE A 127 -18.96 21.37 40.71
N GLU A 128 -19.62 21.65 41.84
CA GLU A 128 -20.14 23.01 42.09
C GLU A 128 -19.00 24.05 42.15
N ASP A 129 -17.91 23.76 42.85
CA ASP A 129 -16.71 24.62 42.86
C ASP A 129 -15.99 24.64 41.50
N THR A 130 -15.97 23.51 40.77
CA THR A 130 -15.30 23.44 39.46
C THR A 130 -16.12 24.08 38.33
N GLN A 131 -17.45 24.20 38.46
CA GLN A 131 -18.33 24.77 37.44
C GLN A 131 -18.25 26.30 37.42
N ASP A 132 -17.99 26.93 38.58
CA ASP A 132 -17.58 28.34 38.67
C ASP A 132 -16.18 28.54 38.04
N ASP A 133 -15.20 27.69 38.35
CA ASP A 133 -13.86 27.74 37.74
C ASP A 133 -13.87 27.46 36.21
N LEU A 134 -14.82 26.65 35.69
CA LEU A 134 -14.99 26.37 34.26
C LEU A 134 -15.67 27.52 33.51
N GLY A 135 -16.51 28.30 34.20
CA GLY A 135 -17.08 29.54 33.70
C GLY A 135 -15.98 30.58 33.46
N ASP A 136 -15.14 30.80 34.48
CA ASP A 136 -13.98 31.69 34.41
C ASP A 136 -12.96 31.21 33.35
N MET A 137 -12.73 29.90 33.25
CA MET A 137 -11.81 29.34 32.25
C MET A 137 -12.37 29.39 30.82
N MET A 138 -13.69 29.32 30.60
CA MET A 138 -14.29 29.56 29.28
C MET A 138 -14.27 31.03 28.88
N GLU A 139 -14.41 31.96 29.83
CA GLU A 139 -14.19 33.39 29.59
C GLU A 139 -12.72 33.67 29.25
N ASP A 140 -11.78 33.09 29.99
CA ASP A 140 -10.34 33.16 29.67
C ASP A 140 -10.03 32.51 28.31
N MET A 141 -10.70 31.42 27.93
CA MET A 141 -10.44 30.73 26.65
C MET A 141 -11.08 31.45 25.45
N ASN A 142 -12.16 32.21 25.67
CA ASN A 142 -12.68 33.18 24.71
C ASN A 142 -11.79 34.42 24.63
N GLU A 143 -11.28 34.93 25.75
CA GLU A 143 -10.33 36.05 25.79
C GLU A 143 -8.98 35.67 25.17
N ILE A 144 -8.53 34.42 25.33
CA ILE A 144 -7.35 33.84 24.67
C ILE A 144 -7.62 33.61 23.18
N ASN A 145 -8.80 33.14 22.77
CA ASN A 145 -9.15 33.07 21.35
C ASN A 145 -9.34 34.44 20.71
N GLU A 146 -9.70 35.47 21.47
CA GLU A 146 -9.84 36.84 20.99
C GLU A 146 -8.47 37.58 20.97
N MET A 147 -7.58 37.25 21.91
CA MET A 147 -6.16 37.67 21.92
C MET A 147 -5.29 36.93 20.90
N MET A 148 -5.54 35.63 20.66
CA MET A 148 -4.91 34.83 19.60
C MET A 148 -5.67 34.92 18.27
N GLY A 149 -6.87 35.51 18.25
CA GLY A 149 -7.77 35.67 17.10
C GLY A 149 -7.34 36.72 16.08
N ARG A 150 -6.07 37.12 16.11
CA ARG A 150 -5.41 37.74 14.97
C ARG A 150 -4.37 36.78 14.42
N SER A 151 -4.78 36.08 13.35
CA SER A 151 -3.97 35.19 12.50
C SER A 151 -3.79 33.79 13.08
N TYR A 152 -4.25 32.69 12.49
CA TYR A 152 -4.37 32.35 11.07
C TYR A 152 -5.66 31.54 10.85
N GLY A 153 -6.63 32.15 10.17
CA GLY A 153 -7.49 31.37 9.30
C GLY A 153 -6.61 30.86 8.16
N VAL A 154 -6.57 29.56 7.95
CA VAL A 154 -6.19 29.03 6.64
C VAL A 154 -7.15 29.72 5.64
N PRO A 155 -6.64 30.49 4.67
CA PRO A 155 -7.52 31.18 3.73
C PRO A 155 -8.42 30.16 3.05
N ASP A 156 -9.72 30.43 2.98
CA ASP A 156 -10.68 29.73 2.10
C ASP A 156 -10.39 30.01 0.60
N GLU A 157 -9.16 30.44 0.27
CA GLU A 157 -8.68 30.87 -1.06
C GLU A 157 -7.53 29.96 -1.54
N MET A 158 -7.59 28.65 -1.30
CA MET A 158 -6.88 27.74 -2.20
C MET A 158 -7.69 27.68 -3.49
N ASP A 159 -7.37 28.57 -4.42
CA ASP A 159 -7.97 28.58 -5.76
C ASP A 159 -7.55 27.32 -6.52
N GLU A 160 -8.51 26.70 -7.21
CA GLU A 160 -8.28 25.51 -8.03
C GLU A 160 -7.20 25.74 -9.11
N GLU A 161 -6.99 26.99 -9.54
CA GLU A 161 -5.91 27.38 -10.48
C GLU A 161 -4.50 27.24 -9.88
N ASP A 162 -4.31 27.48 -8.58
CA ASP A 162 -3.01 27.33 -7.92
C ASP A 162 -2.68 25.84 -7.68
N LEU A 163 -3.71 25.03 -7.36
CA LEU A 163 -3.61 23.57 -7.26
C LEU A 163 -3.31 22.91 -8.61
N ASP A 164 -3.93 23.39 -9.69
CA ASP A 164 -3.65 22.90 -11.05
C ASP A 164 -2.25 23.31 -11.53
N ALA A 165 -1.78 24.50 -11.15
CA ALA A 165 -0.40 24.93 -11.44
C ALA A 165 0.65 24.11 -10.67
N GLU A 166 0.39 23.78 -9.40
CA GLU A 166 1.24 22.86 -8.63
C GLU A 166 1.22 21.44 -9.21
N LEU A 167 0.06 20.94 -9.63
CA LEU A 167 -0.07 19.63 -10.28
C LEU A 167 0.71 19.57 -11.61
N ALA A 168 0.65 20.64 -12.41
CA ALA A 168 1.41 20.73 -13.66
C ALA A 168 2.92 20.79 -13.41
N CYS A 169 3.37 21.49 -12.37
CA CYS A 169 4.79 21.54 -12.02
C CYS A 169 5.33 20.17 -11.55
N LEU A 170 4.49 19.39 -10.86
CA LEU A 170 4.81 18.03 -10.40
C LEU A 170 4.86 17.03 -11.57
N ASP A 171 4.01 17.21 -12.59
CA ASP A 171 4.01 16.41 -13.81
C ASP A 171 5.25 16.72 -14.69
N ASP A 172 5.66 17.99 -14.79
CA ASP A 172 6.90 18.41 -15.44
C ASP A 172 8.16 17.87 -14.70
N GLU A 173 8.14 17.82 -13.36
CA GLU A 173 9.22 17.23 -12.56
C GLU A 173 9.29 15.70 -12.74
N LEU A 174 8.14 15.03 -12.87
CA LEU A 174 8.05 13.60 -13.15
C LEU A 174 8.45 13.24 -14.59
N GLU A 175 8.03 14.04 -15.59
CA GLU A 175 8.49 13.92 -16.97
C GLU A 175 9.99 14.23 -17.10
N GLY A 176 10.55 15.16 -16.32
CA GLY A 176 12.00 15.39 -16.23
C GLY A 176 12.77 14.16 -15.72
N ILE A 177 12.20 13.44 -14.75
CA ILE A 177 12.73 12.17 -14.23
C ILE A 177 12.60 11.04 -15.27
N GLU A 178 11.51 10.97 -16.05
CA GLU A 178 11.31 9.94 -17.08
C GLU A 178 12.05 10.22 -18.41
N ALA A 179 12.27 11.49 -18.76
CA ALA A 179 12.97 11.91 -19.98
C ALA A 179 14.50 11.83 -19.87
N GLY A 180 15.04 11.48 -18.71
CA GLY A 180 16.47 11.28 -18.51
C GLY A 180 17.28 12.58 -18.46
N GLU A 181 16.65 13.70 -18.11
CA GLU A 181 17.42 14.81 -17.54
C GLU A 181 17.74 14.42 -16.11
N GLU A 182 18.99 13.99 -15.90
CA GLU A 182 19.58 13.85 -14.58
C GLU A 182 19.53 15.23 -13.89
N ALA A 183 18.40 15.54 -13.25
CA ALA A 183 18.44 16.30 -12.02
C ALA A 183 19.20 15.41 -11.04
N GLU A 184 20.53 15.46 -11.11
CA GLU A 184 21.36 15.11 -9.98
C GLU A 184 20.77 15.88 -8.82
N ALA A 185 20.05 15.18 -7.96
CA ALA A 185 19.63 15.73 -6.72
C ALA A 185 20.92 16.28 -6.09
N SER A 186 20.96 17.59 -5.83
CA SER A 186 22.19 18.34 -5.48
C SER A 186 22.94 17.77 -4.25
N TYR A 187 22.35 16.79 -3.56
CA TYR A 187 23.00 15.98 -2.53
C TYR A 187 23.92 14.85 -3.06
N LEU A 188 23.95 14.56 -4.36
CA LEU A 188 24.76 13.49 -4.98
C LEU A 188 25.80 13.98 -5.99
N GLY A 189 25.98 15.29 -6.16
CA GLY A 189 27.01 15.82 -7.06
C GLY A 189 28.42 15.31 -6.69
N PRO A 190 29.34 15.16 -7.67
CA PRO A 190 30.66 14.62 -7.46
C PRO A 190 31.52 15.63 -6.70
N ALA A 191 31.35 15.68 -5.39
CA ALA A 191 32.28 16.34 -4.50
C ALA A 191 33.62 15.62 -4.66
N GLY A 192 34.57 16.31 -5.30
CA GLY A 192 35.92 15.83 -5.49
C GLY A 192 36.46 15.28 -4.18
N LEU A 193 36.68 13.97 -4.17
CA LEU A 193 37.38 13.31 -3.08
C LEU A 193 38.72 14.04 -2.88
N PRO A 194 39.10 14.41 -1.65
CA PRO A 194 40.42 14.95 -1.39
C PRO A 194 41.44 13.91 -1.85
N VAL A 195 42.38 14.32 -2.71
CA VAL A 195 43.50 13.49 -3.14
C VAL A 195 44.26 13.03 -1.89
N GLU A 196 44.27 11.72 -1.64
CA GLU A 196 45.08 11.13 -0.59
C GLU A 196 46.57 11.45 -0.83
N PRO A 197 47.30 12.00 0.17
CA PRO A 197 48.74 12.14 0.05
C PRO A 197 49.37 10.75 0.11
N SER A 198 49.85 10.26 -1.04
CA SER A 198 50.71 9.09 -1.12
C SER A 198 52.07 9.39 -0.48
N ALA A 199 52.27 8.93 0.75
CA ALA A 199 53.60 8.67 1.30
C ALA A 199 53.48 7.66 2.46
N GLU A 200 53.93 6.42 2.23
CA GLU A 200 54.24 5.49 3.32
C GLU A 200 55.31 6.11 4.23
N PRO A 201 55.27 5.79 5.53
CA PRO A 201 56.48 5.25 6.12
C PRO A 201 56.21 3.94 6.85
N ALA A 202 57.09 2.99 6.56
CA ALA A 202 57.17 1.70 7.21
C ALA A 202 57.50 1.81 8.71
N GLY A 203 56.75 1.04 9.51
CA GLY A 203 57.25 0.27 10.65
C GLY A 203 57.63 1.00 11.94
N ALA A 204 56.84 0.77 13.01
CA ALA A 204 57.32 0.31 14.31
C ALA A 204 56.16 0.15 15.31
N ASN A 205 55.98 -1.06 15.84
CA ASN A 205 55.33 -1.28 17.15
C ASN A 205 56.42 -1.10 18.23
N PRO A 206 56.14 -0.65 19.48
CA PRO A 206 55.35 -1.48 20.40
C PRO A 206 54.50 -0.75 21.49
N SER A 207 53.49 -1.49 21.98
CA SER A 207 52.90 -1.54 23.33
C SER A 207 53.14 -0.41 24.36
N ALA A 208 52.06 0.23 24.83
CA ALA A 208 51.84 0.57 26.26
C ALA A 208 50.38 0.97 26.60
N ALA A 209 49.78 0.22 27.54
CA ALA A 209 48.83 0.60 28.61
C ALA A 209 47.40 1.19 28.35
N LEU A 210 46.41 0.42 28.82
CA LEU A 210 44.98 0.71 29.14
C LEU A 210 44.81 1.73 30.32
N PRO A 211 43.61 2.34 30.61
CA PRO A 211 42.30 1.70 30.88
C PRO A 211 41.07 2.38 30.22
N ALA A 212 40.05 1.64 29.76
CA ALA A 212 38.86 1.15 30.50
C ALA A 212 37.99 2.26 31.14
N ASP A 213 36.85 2.57 30.51
CA ASP A 213 35.57 2.67 31.21
C ASP A 213 34.42 2.40 30.23
N GLY A 214 33.47 1.59 30.68
CA GLY A 214 32.37 1.07 29.87
C GLY A 214 31.10 1.88 30.04
N GLY A 215 30.55 2.34 28.92
CA GLY A 215 29.18 2.80 28.82
C GLY A 215 28.61 2.25 27.52
N GLY A 216 27.84 1.17 27.60
CA GLY A 216 27.15 0.63 26.43
C GLY A 216 26.11 1.62 25.93
N MET A 217 26.14 1.96 24.64
CA MET A 217 25.07 2.65 23.95
C MET A 217 23.92 1.66 23.68
N ASP A 218 22.68 2.14 23.78
CA ASP A 218 21.49 1.34 23.40
C ASP A 218 21.31 1.25 21.88
N ASP A 219 20.29 0.50 21.43
CA ASP A 219 19.98 0.23 20.01
C ASP A 219 19.54 1.48 19.22
N PHE A 220 19.42 2.63 19.89
CA PHE A 220 19.22 3.94 19.28
C PHE A 220 20.44 4.86 19.39
N GLY A 221 21.59 4.35 19.85
CA GLY A 221 22.87 5.04 19.85
C GLY A 221 23.02 6.13 20.92
N LEU A 222 22.17 6.12 21.96
CA LEU A 222 22.24 7.08 23.05
C LEU A 222 22.97 6.49 24.27
N PRO A 223 23.70 7.31 25.05
CA PRO A 223 24.37 6.85 26.26
C PRO A 223 23.32 6.51 27.33
N VAL A 224 23.30 5.25 27.79
CA VAL A 224 22.38 4.80 28.83
C VAL A 224 22.77 5.44 30.16
N ALA A 225 21.89 6.26 30.74
CA ALA A 225 22.10 6.86 32.04
C ALA A 225 22.19 5.77 33.13
N PRO A 226 23.10 5.89 34.11
CA PRO A 226 23.25 4.89 35.16
C PRO A 226 21.97 4.84 36.02
N ALA A 227 21.39 3.64 36.16
CA ALA A 227 20.22 3.41 37.00
C ALA A 227 20.54 3.77 38.46
N GLN A 228 19.79 4.73 39.02
CA GLN A 228 19.84 5.00 40.46
C GLN A 228 19.27 3.78 41.19
N THR A 229 20.08 3.18 42.06
CA THR A 229 19.65 2.14 42.99
C THR A 229 19.32 2.82 44.32
N THR A 230 18.02 2.71 44.69
CA THR A 230 17.37 2.98 46.00
C THR A 230 17.47 4.38 46.61
#